data_AF-A0A3N5M2U8-F1
#
_entry.id   AF-A0A3N5M2U8-F1
#
_cell.length_a   1.000
_cell.length_b   1.000
_cell.length_c   1.000
_cell.angle_alpha   90.00
_cell.angle_beta   90.00
_cell.angle_gamma   90.00
#
_symmetry.space_group_name_H-M   'P 1'
#
loop_
_entity.id
_entity.type
_entity.pdbx_description
1 polymer ?
#
loop_
_entity_poly.entity_id
_entity_poly.type
_entity_poly.pdbx_seq_one_letter_code
_entity_poly.pdbx_strand_id
1 'polypeptide(L)'
;MQPLVKRWQVAPRLDPEADSALWAYPPILRQILYNRGVATEQSARFYIEARPPAETDPFVMLGVPAAVDRLEWAILHNEKIAIYGDYDADGVTATALLVEVLKGLNAQVQGYIPNRFDEGYGLNKEALDALHGSGVNVVVTVDCGIRSLVEADHAQRIGIDLIITD
;
A
#
# COMPACT_ATOMS: atom_id res chain seq x y z
N MET A 1 25.53 17.99 27.43
CA MET A 1 24.22 17.31 27.30
C MET A 1 24.04 16.37 28.48
N GLN A 2 22.91 16.41 29.18
CA GLN A 2 22.60 15.36 30.16
C GLN A 2 22.43 14.02 29.41
N PRO A 3 22.98 12.91 29.93
CA PRO A 3 22.81 11.61 29.28
C PRO A 3 21.33 11.24 29.26
N LEU A 4 20.85 10.78 28.10
CA LEU A 4 19.48 10.28 27.95
C LEU A 4 19.25 9.16 28.97
N VAL A 5 18.28 9.36 29.87
CA VAL A 5 17.88 8.35 30.85
C VAL A 5 17.14 7.24 30.08
N LYS A 6 17.75 6.04 30.02
CA LYS A 6 17.10 4.88 29.40
C LYS A 6 16.05 4.31 30.35
N ARG A 7 14.80 4.19 29.87
CA ARG A 7 13.73 3.49 30.56
C ARG A 7 13.64 2.06 30.05
N TRP A 8 13.94 1.10 30.92
CA TRP A 8 13.74 -0.32 30.62
C TRP A 8 12.30 -0.72 30.92
N GLN A 9 11.67 -1.45 30.01
CA GLN A 9 10.34 -2.01 30.19
C GLN A 9 10.42 -3.51 30.00
N VAL A 10 10.01 -4.25 31.02
CA VAL A 10 9.94 -5.72 30.98
C VAL A 10 8.52 -6.08 30.54
N ALA A 11 8.41 -6.84 29.45
CA ALA A 11 7.13 -7.28 28.94
C ALA A 11 6.46 -8.29 29.91
N PRO A 12 5.12 -8.42 29.88
CA PRO A 12 4.40 -9.38 30.69
C PRO A 12 4.88 -10.81 30.47
N ARG A 13 4.73 -11.66 31.49
CA ARG A 13 5.01 -13.10 31.34
C ARG A 13 3.90 -13.77 30.55
N LEU A 14 4.30 -14.77 29.77
CA LEU A 14 3.42 -15.71 29.08
C LEU A 14 2.43 -16.32 30.08
N ASP A 15 1.14 -16.32 29.74
CA ASP A 15 0.11 -16.99 30.53
C ASP A 15 0.05 -18.51 30.24
N PRO A 16 -0.55 -19.32 31.14
CA PRO A 16 -0.58 -20.77 30.96
C PRO A 16 -1.32 -21.25 29.70
N GLU A 17 -2.32 -20.51 29.24
CA GLU A 17 -3.11 -20.87 28.07
C GLU A 17 -2.27 -20.75 26.81
N ALA A 18 -1.59 -19.61 26.63
CA ALA A 18 -0.68 -19.39 25.53
C ALA A 18 0.56 -20.29 25.59
N ASP A 19 1.09 -20.60 26.78
CA ASP A 19 2.20 -21.55 26.92
C ASP A 19 1.83 -22.95 26.43
N SER A 20 0.63 -23.40 26.80
CA SER A 20 0.09 -24.67 26.30
C SER A 20 -0.19 -24.62 24.80
N ALA A 21 -0.75 -23.53 24.28
CA ALA A 21 -1.08 -23.38 22.86
C ALA A 21 0.18 -23.32 21.97
N LEU A 22 1.30 -22.82 22.49
CA LEU A 22 2.57 -22.65 21.77
C LEU A 22 3.58 -23.76 22.09
N TRP A 23 3.13 -24.88 22.65
CA TRP A 23 4.01 -25.95 23.16
C TRP A 23 5.02 -26.49 22.11
N ALA A 24 4.69 -26.41 20.83
CA ALA A 24 5.54 -26.85 19.72
C ALA A 24 6.81 -25.99 19.54
N TYR A 25 6.86 -24.79 20.13
CA TYR A 25 7.98 -23.84 20.01
C TYR A 25 8.87 -23.84 21.26
N PRO A 26 10.16 -23.45 21.15
CA PRO A 26 11.04 -23.30 22.32
C PRO A 26 10.51 -22.25 23.32
N PRO A 27 10.72 -22.42 24.64
CA PRO A 27 10.13 -21.53 25.67
C PRO A 27 10.38 -20.03 25.47
N ILE A 28 11.59 -19.65 25.05
CA ILE A 28 11.93 -18.25 24.77
C ILE A 28 11.14 -17.69 23.58
N LEU A 29 10.89 -18.52 22.56
CA LEU A 29 10.13 -18.11 21.39
C LEU A 29 8.65 -17.94 21.73
N ARG A 30 8.07 -18.83 22.57
CA ARG A 30 6.69 -18.69 23.06
C ARG A 30 6.48 -17.34 23.77
N GLN A 31 7.40 -16.98 24.66
CA GLN A 31 7.36 -15.72 25.37
C GLN A 31 7.45 -14.50 24.43
N ILE A 32 8.29 -14.58 23.39
CA ILE A 32 8.43 -13.50 22.39
C ILE A 32 7.17 -13.39 21.53
N LEU A 33 6.61 -14.51 21.07
CA LEU A 33 5.37 -14.55 20.28
C LEU A 33 4.20 -13.98 21.07
N TYR A 34 4.03 -14.40 22.32
CA TYR A 34 2.99 -13.88 23.19
C TYR A 34 3.10 -12.36 23.39
N ASN A 35 4.33 -11.86 23.61
CA ASN A 35 4.58 -10.42 23.74
C ASN A 35 4.31 -9.62 22.46
N ARG A 36 4.14 -10.30 21.32
CA ARG A 36 3.76 -9.73 20.02
C ARG A 36 2.27 -9.95 19.70
N GLY A 37 1.47 -10.42 20.66
CA GLY A 37 0.04 -10.70 20.47
C GLY A 37 -0.25 -12.03 19.77
N VAL A 38 0.76 -12.91 19.65
CA VAL A 38 0.65 -14.19 18.95
C VAL A 38 0.58 -15.31 19.98
N ALA A 39 -0.63 -15.82 20.24
CA ALA A 39 -0.92 -16.72 21.37
C ALA A 39 -1.47 -18.10 20.96
N THR A 40 -1.64 -18.37 19.67
CA THR A 40 -2.14 -19.66 19.16
C THR A 40 -1.13 -20.30 18.22
N GLU A 41 -1.16 -21.62 18.09
CA GLU A 41 -0.30 -22.34 17.14
C GLU A 41 -0.48 -21.82 15.70
N GLN A 42 -1.72 -21.59 15.27
CA GLN A 42 -2.02 -21.09 13.93
C GLN A 42 -1.45 -19.67 13.70
N SER A 43 -1.66 -18.74 14.66
CA SER A 43 -1.13 -17.38 14.55
C SER A 43 0.40 -17.37 14.60
N ALA A 44 1.02 -18.26 15.40
CA ALA A 44 2.46 -18.43 15.45
C ALA A 44 3.04 -18.92 14.13
N ARG A 45 2.39 -19.91 13.50
CA ARG A 45 2.80 -20.41 12.18
C ARG A 45 2.75 -19.30 11.13
N PHE A 46 1.64 -18.56 11.03
CA PHE A 46 1.52 -17.47 10.07
C PHE A 46 2.55 -16.35 10.31
N TYR A 47 2.77 -15.99 11.58
CA TYR A 47 3.76 -14.98 11.94
C TYR A 47 5.18 -15.39 11.56
N ILE A 48 5.58 -16.63 11.86
CA ILE A 48 6.94 -17.14 11.61
C ILE A 48 7.19 -17.34 10.11
N GLU A 49 6.21 -17.86 9.38
CA GLU A 49 6.32 -18.10 7.94
C GLU A 49 6.11 -16.84 7.10
N ALA A 50 5.88 -15.68 7.75
CA ALA A 50 5.50 -14.42 7.10
C ALA A 50 4.33 -14.61 6.11
N ARG A 51 3.38 -15.48 6.45
CA ARG A 51 2.19 -15.71 5.64
C ARG A 51 1.11 -14.71 6.03
N PRO A 52 0.40 -14.12 5.06
CA PRO A 52 -0.80 -13.37 5.38
C PRO A 52 -1.78 -14.30 6.12
N PRO A 53 -2.63 -13.76 7.01
CA PRO A 53 -3.74 -14.52 7.55
C PRO A 53 -4.53 -15.15 6.40
N ALA A 54 -5.02 -16.38 6.59
CA ALA A 54 -5.68 -17.14 5.52
C ALA A 54 -6.94 -16.48 4.91
N GLU A 55 -7.38 -15.34 5.45
CA GLU A 55 -8.68 -14.70 5.18
C GLU A 55 -8.54 -13.27 4.59
N THR A 56 -7.37 -12.85 4.13
CA THR A 56 -7.24 -11.53 3.47
C THR A 56 -7.58 -11.64 1.99
N ASP A 57 -8.88 -11.68 1.68
CA ASP A 57 -9.38 -11.44 0.33
C ASP A 57 -9.22 -9.94 -0.02
N PRO A 58 -8.44 -9.57 -1.05
CA PRO A 58 -8.26 -8.17 -1.46
C PRO A 58 -9.58 -7.45 -1.77
N PHE A 59 -10.61 -8.17 -2.23
CA PHE A 59 -11.91 -7.58 -2.55
C PHE A 59 -12.72 -7.13 -1.33
N VAL A 60 -12.27 -7.49 -0.11
CA VAL A 60 -12.84 -6.96 1.14
C VAL A 60 -12.42 -5.51 1.39
N MET A 61 -11.34 -5.05 0.78
CA MET A 61 -10.89 -3.67 0.91
C MET A 61 -11.84 -2.73 0.16
N LEU A 62 -12.27 -1.68 0.87
CA LEU A 62 -13.17 -0.67 0.31
C LEU A 62 -12.60 -0.07 -0.97
N GLY A 63 -13.42 -0.01 -2.02
CA GLY A 63 -13.04 0.61 -3.30
C GLY A 63 -12.29 -0.31 -4.27
N VAL A 64 -11.71 -1.43 -3.80
CA VAL A 64 -10.99 -2.38 -4.67
C VAL A 64 -11.86 -2.92 -5.81
N PRO A 65 -13.11 -3.41 -5.58
CA PRO A 65 -13.95 -3.88 -6.67
C PRO A 65 -14.17 -2.81 -7.77
N ALA A 66 -14.49 -1.57 -7.38
CA ALA A 66 -14.75 -0.49 -8.33
C ALA A 66 -13.49 -0.03 -9.07
N ALA A 67 -12.33 -0.03 -8.40
CA ALA A 67 -11.05 0.29 -9.03
C ALA A 67 -10.66 -0.77 -10.07
N VAL A 68 -10.85 -2.06 -9.76
CA VAL A 68 -10.61 -3.16 -10.70
C VAL A 68 -11.52 -3.03 -11.91
N ASP A 69 -12.84 -2.87 -11.73
CA ASP A 69 -13.80 -2.70 -12.83
C ASP A 69 -13.41 -1.53 -13.74
N ARG A 70 -12.96 -0.41 -13.16
CA ARG A 70 -12.54 0.78 -13.92
C ARG A 70 -11.26 0.53 -14.72
N LEU A 71 -10.29 -0.18 -14.16
CA LEU A 71 -9.04 -0.51 -14.83
C LEU A 71 -9.25 -1.56 -15.93
N GLU A 72 -10.12 -2.55 -15.72
CA GLU A 72 -10.52 -3.50 -16.76
C GLU A 72 -11.17 -2.76 -17.94
N TRP A 73 -12.06 -1.80 -17.65
CA TRP A 73 -12.64 -0.95 -18.69
C TRP A 73 -11.58 -0.17 -19.47
N ALA A 74 -10.62 0.45 -18.77
CA ALA A 74 -9.52 1.19 -19.40
C ALA A 74 -8.71 0.31 -20.35
N ILE A 75 -8.38 -0.92 -19.92
CA ILE A 75 -7.63 -1.90 -20.70
C ILE A 75 -8.41 -2.28 -21.96
N LEU A 76 -9.69 -2.65 -21.83
CA LEU A 76 -10.54 -3.06 -22.95
C LEU A 76 -10.72 -1.95 -24.00
N HIS A 77 -10.74 -0.68 -23.56
CA HIS A 77 -10.97 0.48 -24.43
C HIS A 77 -9.68 1.18 -24.87
N ASN A 78 -8.50 0.61 -24.56
CA ASN A 78 -7.19 1.19 -24.87
C ASN A 78 -7.02 2.63 -24.31
N GLU A 79 -7.61 2.91 -23.16
CA GLU A 79 -7.40 4.17 -22.46
C GLU A 79 -5.98 4.22 -21.86
N LYS A 80 -5.41 5.42 -21.78
CA LYS A 80 -4.09 5.63 -21.20
C LYS A 80 -4.19 5.74 -19.68
N ILE A 81 -3.39 4.94 -18.99
CA ILE A 81 -3.30 4.86 -17.53
C ILE A 81 -1.96 5.45 -17.08
N ALA A 82 -1.96 6.27 -16.04
CA ALA A 82 -0.76 6.68 -15.34
C ALA A 82 -0.77 6.14 -13.90
N ILE A 83 0.31 5.48 -13.50
CA ILE A 83 0.56 5.13 -12.10
C ILE A 83 1.39 6.25 -11.48
N TYR A 84 0.79 7.00 -10.57
CA TYR A 84 1.40 8.13 -9.88
C TYR A 84 1.92 7.68 -8.52
N GLY A 85 3.23 7.50 -8.38
CA GLY A 85 3.83 7.06 -7.11
C GLY A 85 4.42 8.18 -6.28
N ASP A 86 4.84 7.87 -5.07
CA ASP A 86 5.79 8.67 -4.31
C ASP A 86 7.25 8.35 -4.66
N TYR A 87 8.17 9.24 -4.30
CA TYR A 87 9.60 9.13 -4.60
C TYR A 87 10.37 8.19 -3.66
N ASP A 88 9.76 7.69 -2.59
CA ASP A 88 10.41 6.79 -1.65
C ASP A 88 10.38 5.32 -2.12
N ALA A 89 10.91 4.41 -1.30
CA ALA A 89 11.02 3.02 -1.70
C ALA A 89 9.65 2.34 -1.87
N ASP A 90 8.64 2.67 -1.07
CA ASP A 90 7.32 2.06 -1.17
C ASP A 90 6.61 2.57 -2.43
N GLY A 91 6.52 3.88 -2.61
CA GLY A 91 5.95 4.49 -3.82
C GLY A 91 6.61 4.07 -5.13
N VAL A 92 7.95 4.00 -5.18
CA VAL A 92 8.67 3.58 -6.40
C VAL A 92 8.44 2.09 -6.69
N THR A 93 8.45 1.23 -5.67
CA THR A 93 8.24 -0.21 -5.88
C THR A 93 6.79 -0.54 -6.22
N ALA A 94 5.82 0.11 -5.58
CA ALA A 94 4.40 0.01 -5.92
C ALA A 94 4.13 0.48 -7.36
N THR A 95 4.77 1.58 -7.78
CA THR A 95 4.67 2.08 -9.16
C THR A 95 5.22 1.07 -10.15
N ALA A 96 6.42 0.54 -9.90
CA ALA A 96 7.02 -0.47 -10.77
C ALA A 96 6.13 -1.72 -10.87
N LEU A 97 5.63 -2.21 -9.74
CA LEU A 97 4.74 -3.37 -9.67
C LEU A 97 3.48 -3.19 -10.53
N LEU A 98 2.73 -2.10 -10.34
CA LEU A 98 1.49 -1.88 -11.09
C LEU A 98 1.76 -1.64 -12.58
N VAL A 99 2.83 -0.92 -12.93
CA VAL A 99 3.22 -0.74 -14.33
C VAL A 99 3.55 -2.09 -14.99
N GLU A 100 4.29 -2.97 -14.32
CA GLU A 100 4.63 -4.29 -14.86
C GLU A 100 3.38 -5.17 -15.04
N VAL A 101 2.49 -5.22 -14.03
CA VAL A 101 1.25 -5.99 -14.09
C VAL A 101 0.36 -5.50 -15.23
N LEU A 102 0.10 -4.19 -15.30
CA LEU A 102 -0.76 -3.61 -16.33
C LEU A 102 -0.17 -3.76 -17.74
N LYS A 103 1.16 -3.65 -17.91
CA LYS A 103 1.82 -3.99 -19.18
C LYS A 103 1.63 -5.47 -19.53
N GLY A 104 1.75 -6.37 -18.56
CA GLY A 104 1.48 -7.80 -18.74
C GLY A 104 0.04 -8.09 -19.18
N LEU A 105 -0.90 -7.22 -18.81
CA LEU A 105 -2.31 -7.25 -19.24
C LEU A 105 -2.57 -6.46 -20.54
N ASN A 106 -1.52 -5.99 -21.23
CA ASN A 106 -1.58 -5.20 -22.47
C ASN A 106 -2.22 -3.81 -22.34
N ALA A 107 -2.19 -3.20 -21.15
CA ALA A 107 -2.64 -1.83 -20.94
C ALA A 107 -1.68 -0.79 -21.56
N GLN A 108 -2.22 0.36 -21.98
CA GLN A 108 -1.40 1.55 -22.25
C GLN A 108 -1.08 2.27 -20.94
N VAL A 109 0.04 1.91 -20.31
CA VAL A 109 0.39 2.42 -18.98
C VAL A 109 1.77 3.10 -18.94
N GLN A 110 1.87 4.20 -18.19
CA GLN A 110 3.12 4.85 -17.82
C GLN A 110 3.22 5.05 -16.30
N GLY A 111 4.44 5.08 -15.77
CA GLY A 111 4.70 5.50 -14.39
C GLY A 111 5.03 6.99 -14.33
N TYR A 112 4.64 7.64 -13.24
CA TYR A 112 4.98 9.02 -12.91
C TYR A 112 5.46 9.06 -11.46
N ILE A 113 6.66 9.58 -11.24
CA ILE A 113 7.22 9.82 -9.91
C ILE A 113 7.54 11.32 -9.83
N PRO A 114 6.92 12.07 -8.89
CA PRO A 114 7.16 13.50 -8.78
C PRO A 114 8.59 13.77 -8.30
N ASN A 115 9.18 14.87 -8.78
CA ASN A 115 10.44 15.34 -8.25
C ASN A 115 10.20 16.02 -6.88
N ARG A 116 10.72 15.39 -5.82
CA ARG A 116 10.59 15.89 -4.44
C ARG A 116 11.00 17.35 -4.25
N PHE A 117 12.02 17.83 -4.96
CA PHE A 117 12.58 19.17 -4.77
C PHE A 117 11.82 20.23 -5.55
N ASP A 118 11.39 19.88 -6.76
CA ASP A 118 10.77 20.83 -7.69
C ASP A 118 9.24 20.84 -7.56
N GLU A 119 8.62 19.67 -7.32
CA GLU A 119 7.17 19.48 -7.27
C GLU A 119 6.63 19.26 -5.85
N GLY A 120 7.48 18.85 -4.91
CA GLY A 120 7.10 18.56 -3.54
C GLY A 120 6.64 17.12 -3.30
N TYR A 121 5.78 16.92 -2.30
CA TYR A 121 5.27 15.60 -1.90
C TYR A 121 3.80 15.44 -2.28
N GLY A 122 3.47 14.26 -2.81
CA GLY A 122 2.11 13.86 -3.17
C GLY A 122 1.60 14.44 -4.48
N LEU A 123 0.34 14.11 -4.77
CA LEU A 123 -0.36 14.54 -5.97
C LEU A 123 -0.43 16.06 -6.06
N ASN A 124 -0.17 16.61 -7.26
CA ASN A 124 -0.26 18.04 -7.55
C ASN A 124 -1.01 18.29 -8.87
N LYS A 125 -1.52 19.51 -9.05
CA LYS A 125 -2.38 19.85 -10.19
C LYS A 125 -1.60 19.98 -11.49
N GLU A 126 -0.40 20.52 -11.42
CA GLU A 126 0.46 20.74 -12.58
C GLU A 126 0.83 19.41 -13.25
N ALA A 127 1.12 18.39 -12.45
CA ALA A 127 1.35 17.03 -12.91
C ALA A 127 0.08 16.40 -13.49
N LEU A 128 -1.08 16.58 -12.86
CA LEU A 128 -2.37 16.13 -13.40
C LEU A 128 -2.68 16.79 -14.75
N ASP A 129 -2.43 18.10 -14.89
CA ASP A 129 -2.62 18.84 -16.14
C ASP A 129 -1.66 18.34 -17.22
N ALA A 130 -0.40 18.06 -16.88
CA ALA A 130 0.58 17.51 -17.81
C ALA A 130 0.18 16.09 -18.27
N LEU A 131 -0.27 15.24 -17.35
CA LEU A 131 -0.76 13.90 -17.65
C LEU A 131 -2.00 13.96 -18.55
N HIS A 132 -2.98 14.81 -18.22
CA HIS A 132 -4.16 15.04 -19.04
C HIS A 132 -3.77 15.52 -20.45
N GLY A 133 -2.84 16.48 -20.56
CA GLY A 133 -2.33 17.00 -21.83
C GLY A 133 -1.62 15.94 -22.69
N SER A 134 -1.07 14.89 -22.07
CA SER A 134 -0.50 13.72 -22.78
C SER A 134 -1.56 12.67 -23.20
N GLY A 135 -2.82 12.93 -22.87
CA GLY A 135 -3.97 12.08 -23.18
C GLY A 135 -4.23 10.97 -22.17
N VAL A 136 -3.72 11.08 -20.93
CA VAL A 136 -4.05 10.15 -19.85
C VAL A 136 -5.53 10.27 -19.49
N ASN A 137 -6.21 9.13 -19.37
CA ASN A 137 -7.61 9.03 -19.01
C ASN A 137 -7.79 8.65 -17.54
N VAL A 138 -6.91 7.78 -17.02
CA VAL A 138 -6.98 7.25 -15.65
C VAL A 138 -5.66 7.49 -14.94
N VAL A 139 -5.73 8.02 -13.72
CA VAL A 139 -4.59 8.10 -12.81
C VAL A 139 -4.86 7.19 -11.62
N VAL A 140 -3.91 6.31 -11.30
CA VAL A 140 -3.90 5.52 -10.06
C VAL A 140 -2.76 6.01 -9.20
N THR A 141 -3.04 6.58 -8.03
CA THR A 141 -1.98 6.93 -7.09
C THR A 141 -1.57 5.72 -6.26
N VAL A 142 -0.28 5.61 -5.95
CA VAL A 142 0.27 4.62 -5.01
C VAL A 142 1.15 5.34 -3.99
N ASP A 143 0.99 5.00 -2.71
CA ASP A 143 1.74 5.59 -1.58
C ASP A 143 1.60 7.13 -1.49
N CYS A 144 0.49 7.66 -2.02
CA CYS A 144 0.14 9.07 -1.88
C CYS A 144 -1.32 9.33 -2.26
N GLY A 145 -1.83 10.50 -1.86
CA GLY A 145 -3.07 11.08 -2.37
C GLY A 145 -4.24 11.13 -1.38
N ILE A 146 -4.19 10.46 -0.23
CA ILE A 146 -5.32 10.40 0.72
C ILE A 146 -5.76 11.77 1.25
N ARG A 147 -4.86 12.77 1.19
CA ARG A 147 -5.11 14.15 1.62
C ARG A 147 -5.32 15.15 0.48
N SER A 148 -5.23 14.70 -0.77
CA SER A 148 -5.22 15.55 -1.97
C SER A 148 -6.64 15.85 -2.48
N LEU A 149 -7.49 16.38 -1.60
CA LEU A 149 -8.91 16.65 -1.89
C LEU A 149 -9.09 17.64 -3.04
N VAL A 150 -8.23 18.67 -3.10
CA VAL A 150 -8.31 19.73 -4.09
C VAL A 150 -7.84 19.23 -5.45
N GLU A 151 -6.85 18.33 -5.47
CA GLU A 151 -6.32 17.70 -6.67
C GLU A 151 -7.28 16.63 -7.21
N ALA A 152 -7.98 15.89 -6.33
CA ALA A 152 -9.02 14.95 -6.74
C ALA A 152 -10.20 15.67 -7.42
N ASP A 153 -10.65 16.77 -6.84
CA ASP A 153 -11.67 17.65 -7.43
C ASP A 153 -11.17 18.29 -8.74
N HIS A 154 -9.87 18.62 -8.83
CA HIS A 154 -9.25 19.10 -10.07
C HIS A 154 -9.22 18.03 -11.16
N ALA A 155 -8.77 16.80 -10.84
CA ALA A 155 -8.74 15.66 -11.75
C ALA A 155 -10.12 15.41 -12.36
N GLN A 156 -11.17 15.43 -11.54
CA GLN A 156 -12.54 15.29 -12.00
C GLN A 156 -12.95 16.40 -12.98
N ARG A 157 -12.60 17.67 -12.69
CA ARG A 157 -12.93 18.81 -13.58
C ARG A 157 -12.24 18.74 -14.93
N ILE A 158 -11.01 18.23 -14.97
CA ILE A 158 -10.25 18.09 -16.21
C ILE A 158 -10.54 16.77 -16.94
N GLY A 159 -11.39 15.90 -16.37
CA GLY A 159 -11.81 14.65 -17.01
C GLY A 159 -10.84 13.49 -16.85
N ILE A 160 -10.00 13.51 -15.82
CA ILE A 160 -9.22 12.35 -15.37
C ILE A 160 -10.04 11.58 -14.34
N ASP A 161 -10.20 10.27 -14.55
CA ASP A 161 -10.67 9.36 -13.52
C ASP A 161 -9.51 9.06 -12.56
N LEU A 162 -9.67 9.44 -11.29
CA LEU A 162 -8.65 9.29 -10.26
C LEU A 162 -9.01 8.14 -9.30
N ILE A 163 -8.11 7.17 -9.19
CA ILE A 163 -8.14 6.10 -8.19
C ILE A 163 -7.01 6.38 -7.20
N ILE A 164 -7.33 6.42 -5.90
CA ILE A 164 -6.34 6.71 -4.85
C ILE A 164 -6.07 5.43 -4.05
N THR A 165 -4.80 5.02 -3.99
CA THR A 165 -4.30 3.99 -3.05
C THR A 165 -3.15 4.59 -2.24
N ASP A 166 -3.26 4.53 -0.91
CA ASP A 166 -2.37 5.15 0.07
C ASP A 166 -2.56 4.41 1.41
#